data_AF-A0A537NBD9-F1
#
_entry.id   AF-A0A537NBD9-F1
#
_cell.length_a   1.000
_cell.length_b   1.000
_cell.length_c   1.000
_cell.angle_alpha   90.00
_cell.angle_beta   90.00
_cell.angle_gamma   90.00
#
_symmetry.space_group_name_H-M   'P 1'
#
loop_
_entity.id
_entity.type
_entity.pdbx_description
1 polymer ?
#
loop_
_entity_poly.entity_id
_entity_poly.type
_entity_poly.pdbx_seq_one_letter_code
_entity_poly.pdbx_strand_id
1 'polypeptide(L)'
;MFQYEFMINAFAAAGIVAAVSGMVGFFLVMRGQTFAGHALSHIGFAGATGAGLIGIAPIWGLLGFTLAAGVGMGMLGERISNRDVAIGVVLALALGFGLLFLHYYTSFATQATAILFGNVLAVDRPTIAVLTGLAVVTLAALAAVEEVVTAPVLSRLYGTEIDVVHADGHIFVMSRGHNVERAVHLHEEDHAHSHQHDPGHVSI
;
A
#
# COMPACT_ATOMS: atom_id res chain seq x y z
N MET A 1 -17.76 -13.09 -29.71
CA MET A 1 -16.62 -12.61 -28.90
C MET A 1 -15.89 -13.77 -28.21
N PHE A 2 -16.58 -14.65 -27.47
CA PHE A 2 -16.00 -15.85 -26.80
C PHE A 2 -15.72 -17.06 -27.72
N GLN A 3 -15.48 -16.84 -29.00
CA GLN A 3 -15.16 -17.91 -29.97
C GLN A 3 -13.65 -17.98 -30.25
N TYR A 4 -12.93 -16.90 -30.01
CA TYR A 4 -11.49 -16.83 -30.20
C TYR A 4 -10.75 -17.08 -28.88
N GLU A 5 -9.85 -18.04 -28.89
CA GLU A 5 -9.11 -18.45 -27.70
C GLU A 5 -8.26 -17.30 -27.13
N PHE A 6 -7.64 -16.47 -27.98
CA PHE A 6 -6.89 -15.29 -27.53
C PHE A 6 -7.77 -14.30 -26.74
N MET A 7 -9.05 -14.20 -27.08
CA MET A 7 -9.98 -13.27 -26.42
C MET A 7 -10.40 -13.81 -25.05
N ILE A 8 -10.63 -15.12 -24.94
CA ILE A 8 -10.92 -15.77 -23.66
C ILE A 8 -9.71 -15.63 -22.72
N ASN A 9 -8.51 -15.86 -23.23
CA ASN A 9 -7.26 -15.69 -22.50
C ASN A 9 -7.07 -14.24 -22.03
N ALA A 10 -7.33 -13.27 -22.90
CA ALA A 10 -7.28 -11.85 -22.58
C ALA A 10 -8.24 -11.48 -21.43
N PHE A 11 -9.50 -11.93 -21.50
CA PHE A 11 -10.49 -11.68 -20.44
C PHE A 11 -10.11 -12.36 -19.12
N ALA A 12 -9.62 -13.59 -19.17
CA ALA A 12 -9.17 -14.31 -17.98
C ALA A 12 -7.97 -13.60 -17.32
N ALA A 13 -6.95 -13.23 -18.10
CA ALA A 13 -5.79 -12.51 -17.60
C ALA A 13 -6.17 -11.14 -17.01
N ALA A 14 -7.01 -10.37 -17.72
CA ALA A 14 -7.48 -9.07 -17.24
C ALA A 14 -8.30 -9.19 -15.94
N GLY A 15 -9.16 -10.20 -15.83
CA GLY A 15 -9.94 -10.46 -14.62
C GLY A 15 -9.07 -10.77 -13.40
N ILE A 16 -8.03 -11.60 -13.58
CA ILE A 16 -7.06 -11.91 -12.52
C ILE A 16 -6.30 -10.65 -12.10
N VAL A 17 -5.78 -9.88 -13.06
CA VAL A 17 -5.05 -8.63 -12.77
C VAL A 17 -5.94 -7.61 -12.06
N ALA A 18 -7.20 -7.47 -12.47
CA ALA A 18 -8.15 -6.55 -11.84
C ALA A 18 -8.41 -6.92 -10.37
N ALA A 19 -8.60 -8.21 -10.07
CA ALA A 19 -8.81 -8.68 -8.70
C ALA A 19 -7.60 -8.41 -7.80
N VAL A 20 -6.39 -8.74 -8.28
CA VAL A 20 -5.15 -8.52 -7.52
C VAL A 20 -4.87 -7.04 -7.34
N SER A 21 -4.96 -6.24 -8.41
CA SER A 21 -4.67 -4.80 -8.38
C SER A 21 -5.63 -4.05 -7.46
N GLY A 22 -6.93 -4.39 -7.47
CA GLY A 22 -7.91 -3.79 -6.57
C GLY A 22 -7.57 -4.02 -5.10
N MET A 23 -7.18 -5.25 -4.76
CA MET A 23 -6.82 -5.60 -3.38
C MET A 23 -5.51 -4.94 -2.97
N VAL A 24 -4.43 -5.13 -3.74
CA VAL A 24 -3.12 -4.52 -3.46
C VAL A 24 -3.22 -2.99 -3.38
N GLY A 25 -3.97 -2.36 -4.28
CA GLY A 25 -4.18 -0.91 -4.29
C GLY A 25 -4.84 -0.40 -3.01
N PHE A 26 -5.89 -1.06 -2.55
CA PHE A 26 -6.55 -0.74 -1.28
C PHE A 26 -5.56 -0.79 -0.10
N PHE A 27 -4.71 -1.83 -0.04
CA PHE A 27 -3.68 -1.96 0.99
C PHE A 27 -2.60 -0.86 0.91
N LEU A 28 -2.13 -0.52 -0.29
CA LEU A 28 -1.14 0.54 -0.48
C LEU A 28 -1.67 1.90 0.00
N VAL A 29 -2.96 2.17 -0.21
CA VAL A 29 -3.61 3.40 0.27
C VAL A 29 -3.70 3.39 1.79
N MET A 30 -4.20 2.31 2.41
CA MET A 30 -4.33 2.24 3.87
C MET A 30 -2.98 2.39 4.60
N ARG A 31 -1.89 1.88 4.02
CA ARG A 31 -0.54 1.99 4.59
C ARG A 31 0.22 3.27 4.22
N GLY A 32 -0.35 4.17 3.41
CA GLY A 32 0.35 5.37 2.93
C GLY A 32 1.62 5.03 2.14
N GLN A 33 1.58 3.94 1.36
CA GLN A 33 2.69 3.39 0.57
C GLN A 33 2.45 3.52 -0.95
N THR A 34 1.53 4.40 -1.36
CA THR A 34 1.12 4.58 -2.76
C THR A 34 2.29 4.98 -3.66
N PHE A 35 3.22 5.80 -3.15
CA PHE A 35 4.41 6.22 -3.90
C PHE A 35 5.37 5.05 -4.20
N ALA A 36 5.52 4.10 -3.26
CA ALA A 36 6.30 2.89 -3.48
C ALA A 36 5.67 2.01 -4.59
N GLY A 37 4.34 1.91 -4.62
CA GLY A 37 3.63 1.21 -5.69
C GLY A 37 3.89 1.81 -7.07
N HIS A 38 3.88 3.14 -7.19
CA HIS A 38 4.25 3.83 -8.42
C HIS A 38 5.72 3.64 -8.78
N ALA A 39 6.63 3.64 -7.80
CA ALA A 39 8.05 3.43 -8.08
C ALA A 39 8.34 2.01 -8.58
N LEU A 40 7.70 1.00 -7.98
CA LEU A 40 7.91 -0.41 -8.33
C LEU A 40 7.51 -0.74 -9.77
N SER A 41 6.49 -0.09 -10.35
CA SER A 41 6.12 -0.33 -11.75
C SER A 41 7.23 0.11 -12.72
N HIS A 42 7.88 1.25 -12.47
CA HIS A 42 9.01 1.72 -13.26
C HIS A 42 10.29 0.89 -13.02
N ILE A 43 10.51 0.44 -11.79
CA ILE A 43 11.63 -0.44 -11.46
C ILE A 43 11.47 -1.79 -12.17
N GLY A 44 10.24 -2.32 -12.24
CA GLY A 44 9.95 -3.52 -13.01
C GLY A 44 10.17 -3.36 -14.50
N PHE A 45 9.81 -2.20 -15.06
CA PHE A 45 10.16 -1.87 -16.44
C PHE A 45 11.68 -1.87 -16.67
N ALA A 46 12.45 -1.22 -15.79
CA ALA A 46 13.91 -1.18 -15.88
C ALA A 46 14.55 -2.58 -15.76
N GLY A 47 13.99 -3.44 -14.89
CA GLY A 47 14.40 -4.83 -14.76
C GLY A 47 14.07 -5.67 -16.00
N ALA A 48 12.89 -5.45 -16.60
CA ALA A 48 12.46 -6.15 -17.81
C ALA A 48 13.35 -5.80 -19.02
N THR A 49 13.67 -4.52 -19.20
CA THR A 49 14.58 -4.09 -20.27
C THR A 49 16.02 -4.56 -20.03
N GLY A 50 16.46 -4.58 -18.76
CA GLY A 50 17.77 -5.13 -18.39
C GLY A 50 17.90 -6.64 -18.65
N ALA A 51 16.89 -7.45 -18.31
CA ALA A 51 16.89 -8.86 -18.66
C ALA A 51 16.86 -9.08 -20.19
N GLY A 52 16.10 -8.24 -20.88
CA GLY A 52 16.05 -8.22 -22.34
C GLY A 52 17.42 -8.01 -22.99
N LEU A 53 18.21 -7.06 -22.48
CA LEU A 53 19.58 -6.79 -22.92
C LEU A 53 20.51 -8.01 -22.75
N ILE A 54 20.33 -8.78 -21.68
CA ILE A 54 21.14 -9.98 -21.37
C ILE A 54 20.64 -11.22 -22.15
N GLY A 55 19.50 -11.12 -22.85
CA GLY A 55 18.89 -12.24 -23.57
C GLY A 55 18.09 -13.20 -22.68
N ILE A 56 17.74 -12.78 -21.46
CA ILE A 56 16.88 -13.52 -20.52
C ILE A 56 15.43 -13.10 -20.74
N ALA A 57 14.47 -13.99 -20.46
CA ALA A 57 13.05 -13.64 -20.57
C ALA A 57 12.72 -12.43 -19.66
N PRO A 58 12.05 -11.38 -20.19
CA PRO A 58 11.79 -10.13 -19.46
C PRO A 58 11.08 -10.31 -18.13
N ILE A 59 10.25 -11.35 -18.00
CA ILE A 59 9.49 -11.64 -16.78
C ILE A 59 10.39 -11.93 -15.57
N TRP A 60 11.52 -12.59 -15.78
CA TRP A 60 12.48 -12.87 -14.70
C TRP A 60 13.21 -11.62 -14.25
N GLY A 61 13.57 -10.74 -15.20
CA GLY A 61 14.12 -9.43 -14.89
C GLY A 61 13.15 -8.56 -14.12
N LEU A 62 11.90 -8.49 -14.58
CA LEU A 62 10.83 -7.75 -13.91
C LEU A 62 10.64 -8.23 -12.47
N LEU A 63 10.44 -9.54 -12.27
CA LEU A 63 10.23 -10.10 -10.93
C LEU A 63 11.47 -9.91 -10.04
N GLY A 64 12.66 -10.21 -10.54
CA GLY A 64 13.89 -10.10 -9.75
C GLY A 64 14.17 -8.66 -9.28
N PHE A 65 14.06 -7.69 -10.19
CA PHE A 65 14.35 -6.28 -9.87
C PHE A 65 13.26 -5.67 -8.99
N THR A 66 11.99 -5.96 -9.25
CA THR A 66 10.88 -5.47 -8.39
C THR A 66 10.94 -6.05 -7.00
N LEU A 67 11.24 -7.34 -6.85
CA LEU A 67 11.34 -7.97 -5.54
C LEU A 67 12.54 -7.42 -4.76
N ALA A 68 13.70 -7.30 -5.41
CA ALA A 68 14.90 -6.72 -4.79
C ALA A 68 14.67 -5.28 -4.34
N ALA A 69 14.04 -4.45 -5.17
CA ALA A 69 13.71 -3.09 -4.80
C ALA A 69 12.62 -2.99 -3.73
N GLY A 70 11.61 -3.85 -3.78
CA GLY A 70 10.56 -3.93 -2.75
C GLY A 70 11.14 -4.29 -1.38
N VAL A 71 12.03 -5.29 -1.33
CA VAL A 71 12.75 -5.66 -0.10
C VAL A 71 13.66 -4.52 0.36
N GLY A 72 14.41 -3.89 -0.55
CA GLY A 72 15.27 -2.74 -0.24
C GLY A 72 14.49 -1.55 0.34
N MET A 73 13.35 -1.21 -0.26
CA MET A 73 12.44 -0.18 0.26
C MET A 73 11.83 -0.58 1.60
N GLY A 74 11.46 -1.85 1.77
CA GLY A 74 10.91 -2.39 3.03
C GLY A 74 11.90 -2.30 4.19
N MET A 75 13.15 -2.71 3.96
CA MET A 75 14.22 -2.64 4.98
C MET A 75 14.60 -1.20 5.35
N LEU A 76 14.52 -0.28 4.40
CA LEU A 76 14.85 1.13 4.63
C LEU A 76 13.68 1.89 5.32
N GLY A 77 12.46 1.39 5.19
CA GLY A 77 11.22 2.03 5.62
C GLY A 77 11.08 2.27 7.12
N GLU A 78 11.78 1.50 7.97
CA GLU A 78 11.72 1.64 9.44
C GLU A 78 12.59 2.79 10.00
N ARG A 79 13.58 3.28 9.23
CA ARG A 79 14.64 4.16 9.78
C ARG A 79 14.65 5.60 9.29
N ILE A 80 13.83 5.98 8.30
CA ILE A 80 14.02 7.24 7.59
C ILE A 80 12.73 8.09 7.57
N SER A 81 12.78 9.22 8.27
CA SER A 81 11.79 10.32 8.20
C SER A 81 11.61 10.93 6.79
N ASN A 82 12.43 10.53 5.81
CA ASN A 82 12.46 10.94 4.40
C ASN A 82 12.26 9.76 3.43
N ARG A 83 11.36 8.83 3.74
CA ARG A 83 11.10 7.63 2.93
C ARG A 83 10.79 7.96 1.46
N ASP A 84 10.09 9.05 1.22
CA ASP A 84 9.69 9.49 -0.12
C ASP A 84 10.90 9.97 -0.95
N VAL A 85 11.90 10.58 -0.31
CA VAL A 85 13.15 10.99 -0.97
C VAL A 85 13.95 9.76 -1.40
N ALA A 86 14.06 8.75 -0.54
CA ALA A 86 14.76 7.51 -0.87
C ALA A 86 14.08 6.77 -2.03
N ILE A 87 12.75 6.64 -2.00
CA ILE A 87 11.98 6.04 -3.10
C ILE A 87 12.16 6.85 -4.39
N GLY A 88 12.19 8.19 -4.31
CA GLY A 88 12.42 9.07 -5.46
C GLY A 88 13.80 8.88 -6.10
N VAL A 89 14.86 8.73 -5.29
CA VAL A 89 16.22 8.44 -5.78
C VAL A 89 16.28 7.08 -6.46
N VAL A 90 15.68 6.04 -5.85
CA VAL A 90 15.61 4.70 -6.44
C VAL A 90 14.85 4.73 -7.77
N LEU A 91 13.75 5.47 -7.84
CA LEU A 91 12.97 5.64 -9.07
C LEU A 91 13.78 6.32 -10.17
N ALA A 92 14.50 7.41 -9.85
CA ALA A 92 15.35 8.12 -10.81
C ALA A 92 16.47 7.21 -11.35
N LEU A 93 17.11 6.43 -10.49
CA LEU A 93 18.11 5.45 -10.91
C LEU A 93 17.50 4.37 -11.80
N ALA A 94 16.36 3.81 -11.43
CA ALA A 94 15.69 2.78 -12.21
C ALA A 94 15.31 3.26 -13.61
N LEU A 95 14.74 4.47 -13.73
CA LEU A 95 14.43 5.07 -15.03
C LEU A 95 15.70 5.31 -15.86
N GLY A 96 16.78 5.80 -15.24
CA GLY A 96 18.08 5.97 -15.90
C GLY A 96 18.63 4.66 -16.45
N PHE A 97 18.63 3.59 -15.66
CA PHE A 97 19.05 2.26 -16.10
C PHE A 97 18.13 1.69 -17.20
N GLY A 98 16.81 1.82 -17.04
CA GLY A 98 15.85 1.33 -18.03
C GLY A 98 16.04 1.98 -19.40
N LEU A 99 16.29 3.30 -19.44
CA LEU A 99 16.60 4.04 -20.67
C LEU A 99 17.96 3.68 -21.24
N LEU A 100 18.99 3.50 -20.39
CA LEU A 100 20.32 3.08 -20.81
C LEU A 100 20.26 1.72 -21.52
N PHE A 101 19.55 0.75 -20.95
CA PHE A 101 19.39 -0.57 -21.55
C PHE A 101 18.62 -0.52 -22.87
N LEU A 102 17.58 0.32 -22.94
CA LEU A 102 16.82 0.53 -24.16
C LEU A 102 17.67 1.16 -25.28
N HIS A 103 18.54 2.11 -24.94
CA HIS A 103 19.43 2.75 -25.91
C HIS A 103 20.43 1.79 -26.53
N TYR A 104 20.98 0.86 -25.74
CA TYR A 104 22.00 -0.09 -26.20
C TYR A 104 21.44 -1.19 -27.11
N TYR A 105 20.13 -1.45 -27.09
CA TYR A 105 19.50 -2.50 -27.89
C TYR A 105 18.51 -1.93 -28.92
N THR A 106 18.98 -1.72 -30.15
CA THR A 106 18.20 -1.09 -31.23
C THR A 106 17.04 -1.96 -31.73
N SER A 107 17.17 -3.28 -31.60
CA SER A 107 16.16 -4.27 -32.00
C SER A 107 15.04 -4.47 -30.96
N PHE A 108 15.06 -3.71 -29.86
CA PHE A 108 14.09 -3.83 -28.78
C PHE A 108 12.82 -2.99 -28.97
N ALA A 109 12.67 -2.18 -30.02
CA ALA A 109 11.55 -1.23 -30.13
C ALA A 109 10.16 -1.89 -30.04
N THR A 110 9.95 -3.00 -30.76
CA THR A 110 8.68 -3.75 -30.75
C THR A 110 8.45 -4.48 -29.43
N GLN A 111 9.48 -5.09 -28.85
CA GLN A 111 9.38 -5.80 -27.57
C GLN A 111 9.23 -4.82 -26.38
N ALA A 112 9.92 -3.68 -26.42
CA ALA A 112 9.79 -2.60 -25.47
C ALA A 112 8.39 -1.98 -25.50
N THR A 113 7.79 -1.80 -26.69
CA THR A 113 6.40 -1.37 -26.82
C THR A 113 5.45 -2.38 -26.19
N ALA A 114 5.67 -3.68 -26.42
CA ALA A 114 4.88 -4.75 -25.79
C ALA A 114 5.03 -4.81 -24.27
N ILE A 115 6.21 -4.46 -23.72
CA ILE A 115 6.45 -4.37 -22.27
C ILE A 115 5.83 -3.09 -21.69
N LEU A 116 5.92 -1.95 -22.39
CA LEU A 116 5.49 -0.64 -21.90
C LEU A 116 3.96 -0.50 -21.84
N PHE A 117 3.27 -0.98 -22.88
CA PHE A 117 1.81 -0.90 -22.98
C PHE A 117 1.12 -2.21 -22.57
N GLY A 118 1.86 -3.32 -22.54
CA GLY A 118 1.30 -4.65 -22.39
C GLY A 118 0.62 -5.12 -23.69
N ASN A 119 0.77 -6.41 -24.02
CA ASN A 119 0.00 -7.02 -25.10
C ASN A 119 -0.94 -8.10 -24.55
N VAL A 120 -2.14 -7.67 -24.17
CA VAL A 120 -3.17 -8.56 -23.59
C VAL A 120 -3.62 -9.63 -24.59
N LEU A 121 -3.48 -9.37 -25.90
CA LEU A 121 -3.86 -10.31 -26.96
C LEU A 121 -2.82 -11.41 -27.20
N ALA A 122 -1.57 -11.22 -26.77
CA ALA A 122 -0.49 -12.20 -26.88
C ALA A 122 -0.33 -13.05 -25.60
N VAL A 123 -1.36 -13.12 -24.76
CA VAL A 123 -1.32 -13.97 -23.57
C VAL A 123 -1.57 -15.43 -23.95
N ASP A 124 -0.51 -16.23 -23.84
CA ASP A 124 -0.56 -17.69 -24.01
C ASP A 124 -1.00 -18.41 -22.72
N ARG A 125 -1.48 -19.66 -22.86
CA ARG A 125 -1.85 -20.54 -21.73
C ARG A 125 -0.78 -20.66 -20.63
N PRO A 126 0.53 -20.88 -20.91
CA PRO A 126 1.55 -20.92 -19.87
C PRO A 126 1.69 -19.59 -19.12
N THR A 127 1.52 -18.46 -19.81
CA THR A 127 1.56 -17.13 -19.19
C THR A 127 0.39 -16.95 -18.21
N ILE A 128 -0.80 -17.47 -18.53
CA ILE A 128 -1.95 -17.47 -17.61
C ILE A 128 -1.65 -18.30 -16.36
N ALA A 129 -1.01 -19.46 -16.50
CA ALA A 129 -0.65 -20.30 -15.35
C ALA A 129 0.33 -19.57 -14.41
N VAL A 130 1.36 -18.91 -14.97
CA VAL A 130 2.31 -18.09 -14.20
C VAL A 130 1.62 -16.91 -13.54
N LEU A 131 0.75 -16.21 -14.27
CA LEU A 131 -0.01 -15.06 -13.77
C LEU A 131 -0.98 -15.45 -12.65
N THR A 132 -1.65 -16.60 -12.79
CA THR A 132 -2.52 -17.17 -11.75
C THR A 132 -1.71 -17.58 -10.53
N GLY A 133 -0.55 -18.21 -10.72
CA GLY A 133 0.35 -18.56 -9.63
C GLY A 133 0.84 -17.34 -8.84
N LEU A 134 1.29 -16.30 -9.54
CA LEU A 134 1.68 -15.02 -8.94
C LEU A 134 0.51 -14.36 -8.20
N ALA A 135 -0.69 -14.38 -8.79
CA ALA A 135 -1.90 -13.86 -8.15
C ALA A 135 -2.19 -14.59 -6.84
N VAL A 136 -2.22 -15.92 -6.84
CA VAL A 136 -2.45 -16.74 -5.65
C VAL A 136 -1.38 -16.47 -4.59
N VAL A 137 -0.10 -16.42 -4.96
CA VAL A 137 1.00 -16.12 -4.03
C VAL A 137 0.85 -14.72 -3.44
N THR A 138 0.49 -13.73 -4.24
CA THR A 138 0.29 -12.34 -3.78
C THR A 138 -0.89 -12.25 -2.81
N LEU A 139 -2.03 -12.86 -3.15
CA LEU A 139 -3.22 -12.87 -2.30
C LEU A 139 -2.98 -13.67 -1.00
N ALA A 140 -2.27 -14.79 -1.08
CA ALA A 140 -1.89 -15.59 0.09
C ALA A 140 -0.92 -14.82 1.00
N ALA A 141 0.06 -14.12 0.43
CA ALA A 141 0.96 -13.25 1.20
C ALA A 141 0.20 -12.11 1.89
N LEU A 142 -0.78 -11.49 1.21
CA LEU A 142 -1.66 -10.50 1.83
C LEU A 142 -2.53 -11.09 2.95
N ALA A 143 -3.05 -12.31 2.76
CA ALA A 143 -3.87 -13.00 3.76
C ALA A 143 -3.06 -13.44 4.99
N ALA A 144 -1.78 -13.80 4.82
CA ALA A 144 -0.88 -14.22 5.89
C ALA A 144 -0.41 -13.06 6.79
N VAL A 145 -0.56 -11.80 6.34
CA VAL A 145 -0.34 -10.63 7.18
C VAL A 145 -1.55 -10.51 8.13
N GLU A 146 -1.49 -11.26 9.23
CA GLU A 146 -2.57 -11.63 10.20
C GLU A 146 -3.50 -10.52 10.72
N GLU A 147 -3.27 -9.22 10.48
CA GLU A 147 -3.96 -8.14 11.22
C GLU A 147 -5.04 -7.37 10.41
N VAL A 148 -5.10 -7.52 9.07
CA VAL A 148 -5.67 -6.45 8.23
C VAL A 148 -7.08 -6.71 7.68
N VAL A 149 -7.64 -7.92 7.77
CA VAL A 149 -8.97 -8.18 7.17
C VAL A 149 -10.14 -7.92 8.13
N THR A 150 -9.93 -7.95 9.46
CA THR A 150 -11.08 -7.95 10.39
C THR A 150 -11.11 -6.78 11.39
N ALA A 151 -9.99 -6.34 11.97
CA ALA A 151 -9.99 -5.34 13.04
C ALA A 151 -10.10 -3.86 12.56
N PRO A 152 -9.35 -3.38 11.55
CA PRO A 152 -9.35 -1.96 11.19
C PRO A 152 -10.57 -1.54 10.36
N VAL A 153 -11.13 -2.46 9.57
CA VAL A 153 -12.27 -2.20 8.67
C VAL A 153 -13.57 -2.06 9.46
N LEU A 154 -13.75 -2.86 10.51
CA LEU A 154 -14.92 -2.77 11.39
C LEU A 154 -14.87 -1.53 12.29
N SER A 155 -13.68 -1.16 12.79
CA SER A 155 -13.46 0.05 13.60
C SER A 155 -13.72 1.34 12.81
N ARG A 156 -13.40 1.40 11.51
CA ARG A 156 -13.68 2.57 10.66
C ARG A 156 -15.16 2.71 10.26
N LEU A 157 -15.93 1.62 10.18
CA LEU A 157 -17.37 1.69 9.92
C LEU A 157 -18.18 2.14 11.15
N TYR A 158 -17.66 1.86 12.36
CA TYR A 158 -18.32 2.15 13.64
C TYR A 158 -17.70 3.29 14.46
N GLY A 159 -16.57 3.88 14.02
CA GLY A 159 -15.99 5.10 14.60
C GLY A 159 -15.50 4.98 16.04
N THR A 160 -15.25 3.76 16.54
CA THR A 160 -14.76 3.51 17.90
C THR A 160 -13.64 2.48 17.88
N GLU A 161 -12.60 2.69 18.69
CA GLU A 161 -11.54 1.71 18.93
C GLU A 161 -12.15 0.53 19.70
N ILE A 162 -12.42 -0.56 18.98
CA ILE A 162 -13.00 -1.78 19.52
C ILE A 162 -11.86 -2.75 19.82
N ASP A 163 -11.56 -2.90 21.11
CA ASP A 163 -10.67 -3.93 21.64
C ASP A 163 -11.53 -5.15 22.00
N VAL A 164 -11.25 -6.30 21.38
CA VAL A 164 -12.03 -7.54 21.56
C VAL A 164 -11.17 -8.56 22.28
N VAL A 165 -11.36 -8.64 23.59
CA VAL A 165 -10.68 -9.61 24.44
C VAL A 165 -11.61 -10.81 24.63
N HIS A 166 -11.16 -11.99 24.20
CA HIS A 166 -11.88 -13.25 24.40
C HIS A 166 -11.42 -13.88 25.72
N ALA A 167 -12.32 -13.94 26.71
CA ALA A 167 -12.09 -14.65 27.96
C ALA A 167 -13.28 -15.58 28.24
N ASP A 168 -13.00 -16.85 28.55
CA ASP A 168 -13.95 -17.87 28.98
C ASP A 168 -15.26 -17.96 28.16
N GLY A 169 -15.15 -18.04 26.83
CA GLY A 169 -16.30 -18.30 25.94
C GLY A 169 -17.27 -17.13 25.77
N HIS A 170 -16.98 -15.96 26.36
CA HIS A 170 -17.76 -14.74 26.19
C HIS A 170 -16.96 -13.69 25.41
N ILE A 171 -17.62 -13.10 24.40
CA ILE A 171 -17.05 -12.03 23.57
C ILE A 171 -17.31 -10.71 24.31
N PHE A 172 -16.26 -10.05 24.80
CA PHE A 172 -16.34 -8.72 25.41
C PHE A 172 -15.80 -7.66 24.44
N VAL A 173 -16.66 -6.72 24.08
CA VAL A 173 -16.35 -5.58 23.19
C VAL A 173 -16.27 -4.34 24.06
N MET A 174 -15.09 -3.72 24.18
CA MET A 174 -14.90 -2.47 24.92
C MET A 174 -14.52 -1.32 23.97
N SER A 175 -15.29 -0.24 24.02
CA SER A 175 -14.99 1.04 23.36
C SER A 175 -14.09 1.88 24.26
N ARG A 176 -12.79 1.97 23.95
CA ARG A 176 -11.87 2.85 24.67
C ARG A 176 -12.10 4.29 24.21
N GLY A 177 -12.66 5.12 25.09
CA GLY A 177 -12.56 6.58 24.98
C GLY A 177 -13.87 7.30 24.74
N HIS A 178 -14.59 7.57 25.82
CA HIS A 178 -15.24 8.86 26.07
C HIS A 178 -15.55 8.96 27.57
N ASN A 179 -14.69 9.65 28.32
CA ASN A 179 -15.02 10.11 29.67
C ASN A 179 -15.88 11.37 29.53
N VAL A 180 -17.20 11.20 29.41
CA VAL A 180 -18.19 12.29 29.31
C VAL A 180 -18.39 13.02 30.65
N GLU A 181 -17.97 12.40 31.76
CA GLU A 181 -18.30 12.88 33.12
C GLU A 181 -17.49 14.11 33.57
N ARG A 182 -16.38 14.47 32.92
CA ARG A 182 -15.51 15.56 33.40
C ARG A 182 -15.90 16.97 32.91
N ALA A 183 -16.83 17.08 31.97
CA ALA A 183 -17.24 18.38 31.41
C ALA A 183 -18.46 19.01 32.12
N VAL A 184 -19.15 18.27 33.00
CA VAL A 184 -20.41 18.74 33.62
C VAL A 184 -20.17 19.44 34.97
N HIS A 185 -19.03 19.23 35.62
CA HIS A 185 -18.79 19.71 37.00
C HIS A 185 -18.00 21.02 37.13
N LEU A 186 -17.74 21.76 36.04
CA LEU A 186 -16.93 23.00 36.10
C LEU A 186 -17.75 24.31 36.08
N HIS A 187 -19.09 24.24 36.10
CA HIS A 187 -19.93 25.45 35.99
C HIS A 187 -20.49 25.98 37.32
N GLU A 188 -20.18 25.39 38.48
CA GLU A 188 -20.91 25.67 39.72
C GLU A 188 -20.09 26.13 40.93
N GLU A 189 -18.82 26.53 40.77
CA GLU A 189 -17.97 26.96 41.91
C GLU A 189 -17.38 28.39 41.82
N ASP A 190 -17.88 29.27 40.95
CA ASP A 190 -17.33 30.65 40.85
C ASP A 190 -18.28 31.78 41.33
N HIS A 191 -19.28 31.43 42.14
CA HIS A 191 -20.17 32.41 42.78
C HIS A 191 -20.38 32.13 44.28
N ALA A 192 -19.33 32.36 45.07
CA ALA A 192 -19.45 32.47 46.52
C ALA A 192 -18.60 33.64 47.07
N HIS A 193 -19.25 34.80 47.14
CA HIS A 193 -19.15 35.84 48.18
C HIS A 193 -17.83 35.99 48.97
N SER A 194 -17.13 37.10 48.74
CA SER A 194 -16.30 37.76 49.75
C SER A 194 -16.58 39.26 49.80
N HIS A 195 -17.64 39.64 50.52
CA HIS A 195 -17.73 40.94 51.17
C HIS A 195 -16.92 40.87 52.47
N GLN A 196 -15.93 41.74 52.71
CA GLN A 196 -15.71 42.37 54.03
C GLN A 196 -14.65 43.49 53.98
N HIS A 197 -15.14 44.72 54.17
CA HIS A 197 -14.58 45.88 54.88
C HIS A 197 -13.15 46.39 54.63
N ASP A 198 -13.11 47.60 54.07
CA ASP A 198 -12.08 48.62 54.15
C ASP A 198 -12.28 49.48 55.43
N PRO A 199 -11.26 49.72 56.28
CA PRO A 199 -11.33 50.76 57.30
C PRO A 199 -10.49 51.97 56.88
N GLY A 200 -11.19 53.02 56.42
CA GLY A 200 -10.62 54.35 56.30
C GLY A 200 -10.48 55.07 57.64
N HIS A 201 -9.29 55.64 57.84
CA HIS A 201 -9.04 57.01 58.33
C HIS A 201 -9.20 57.38 59.84
N VAL A 202 -8.10 57.89 60.45
CA VAL A 202 -7.92 59.24 61.05
C VAL A 202 -7.08 59.28 62.35
N SER A 203 -6.13 60.24 62.32
CA SER A 203 -5.25 60.87 63.32
C SER A 203 -5.58 60.83 64.82
N ILE A 204 -4.51 60.77 65.64
CA ILE A 204 -4.07 61.85 66.57
C ILE A 204 -2.54 61.89 66.53
#